data_AF-K6VJ56-F1
#
_entry.id   AF-K6VJ56-F1
#
_cell.length_a   1.000
_cell.length_b   1.000
_cell.length_c   1.000
_cell.angle_alpha   90.00
_cell.angle_beta   90.00
_cell.angle_gamma   90.00
#
_symmetry.space_group_name_H-M   'P 1'
#
loop_
_entity.id
_entity.type
_entity.pdbx_description
1 polymer ?
#
loop_
_entity_poly.entity_id
_entity_poly.type
_entity_poly.pdbx_seq_one_letter_code
_entity_poly.pdbx_strand_id
1 'polypeptide(L)'
;MKDLSHRDRCTYLNFWIYGEVSKLYTYNDKNLTHITDIANLIRANIKINMHLINYDFNTNYKLMNQTYSQDKFVKYYDLSKYNPCFFNYDCTFSECSEMKHLYEYFKDYETIKEKINCGQGRDDKYFKYTKYISSLYNKHKEYCCSWGAKICPDYFLSCHEYYDPNKLVSAIESDDTPT
;
A
#
# COMPACT_ATOMS: atom_id res chain seq x y z
N MET A 1 -8.11 9.20 9.88
CA MET A 1 -7.53 9.90 8.70
C MET A 1 -6.73 11.16 9.03
N LYS A 2 -6.91 11.85 10.16
CA LYS A 2 -6.25 13.16 10.41
C LYS A 2 -4.74 13.10 10.68
N ASP A 3 -4.17 11.92 10.95
CA ASP A 3 -2.75 11.77 11.33
C ASP A 3 -1.91 10.92 10.35
N LEU A 4 -2.44 10.62 9.16
CA LEU A 4 -1.71 9.83 8.16
C LEU A 4 -0.70 10.68 7.39
N SER A 5 0.49 10.11 7.14
CA SER A 5 1.48 10.76 6.27
C SER A 5 0.91 10.94 4.85
N HIS A 6 1.50 11.84 4.06
CA HIS A 6 1.09 11.97 2.64
C HIS A 6 1.22 10.64 1.90
N ARG A 7 2.31 9.90 2.15
CA ARG A 7 2.53 8.58 1.57
C ARG A 7 1.43 7.60 1.94
N ASP A 8 1.07 7.52 3.23
CA ASP A 8 -0.01 6.64 3.69
C ASP A 8 -1.34 6.96 3.00
N ARG A 9 -1.65 8.25 2.82
CA ARG A 9 -2.87 8.67 2.13
C ARG A 9 -2.87 8.27 0.65
N CYS A 10 -1.75 8.44 -0.05
CA CYS A 10 -1.63 8.00 -1.45
C CYS A 10 -1.76 6.47 -1.57
N THR A 11 -1.05 5.72 -0.71
CA THR A 11 -1.09 4.25 -0.69
C THR A 11 -2.50 3.75 -0.38
N TYR A 12 -3.17 4.32 0.62
CA TYR A 12 -4.56 4.01 0.93
C TYR A 12 -5.50 4.30 -0.25
N LEU A 13 -5.36 5.45 -0.90
CA LEU A 13 -6.16 5.80 -2.08
C LEU A 13 -5.96 4.78 -3.20
N ASN A 14 -4.71 4.37 -3.47
CA ASN A 14 -4.40 3.39 -4.51
C ASN A 14 -5.08 2.04 -4.20
N PHE A 15 -4.97 1.53 -2.98
CA PHE A 15 -5.64 0.28 -2.57
C PHE A 15 -7.17 0.39 -2.54
N TRP A 16 -7.71 1.55 -2.18
CA TRP A 16 -9.15 1.80 -2.24
C TRP A 16 -9.66 1.74 -3.68
N ILE A 17 -8.98 2.41 -4.63
CA ILE A 17 -9.32 2.35 -6.05
C ILE A 17 -9.30 0.89 -6.53
N TYR A 18 -8.29 0.10 -6.16
CA TYR A 18 -8.25 -1.32 -6.51
C TYR A 18 -9.45 -2.09 -6.01
N GLY A 19 -9.83 -1.87 -4.74
CA GLY A 19 -11.01 -2.50 -4.16
C GLY A 19 -12.32 -2.12 -4.86
N GLU A 20 -12.44 -0.90 -5.37
CA GLU A 20 -13.63 -0.49 -6.13
C GLU A 20 -13.62 -1.05 -7.56
N VAL A 21 -12.48 -0.98 -8.23
CA VAL A 21 -12.33 -1.48 -9.60
C VAL A 21 -12.51 -3.01 -9.65
N SER A 22 -12.01 -3.75 -8.66
CA SER A 22 -12.19 -5.21 -8.59
C SER A 22 -13.65 -5.65 -8.45
N LYS A 23 -14.56 -4.77 -8.03
CA LYS A 23 -16.00 -5.06 -8.00
C LYS A 23 -16.64 -4.99 -9.38
N LEU A 24 -16.01 -4.30 -10.32
CA LEU A 24 -16.54 -4.06 -11.67
C LEU A 24 -16.07 -5.11 -12.68
N TYR A 25 -14.95 -5.79 -12.43
CA TYR A 25 -14.35 -6.76 -13.33
C TYR A 25 -14.17 -8.11 -12.63
N THR A 26 -14.53 -9.21 -13.30
CA THR A 26 -14.45 -10.58 -12.76
C THR A 26 -13.19 -11.36 -13.17
N TYR A 27 -12.24 -10.70 -13.84
CA TYR A 27 -11.03 -11.32 -14.39
C TYR A 27 -9.87 -11.25 -13.41
N ASN A 28 -9.63 -12.29 -12.61
CA ASN A 28 -8.64 -12.25 -11.54
C ASN A 28 -7.18 -12.14 -12.02
N ASP A 29 -6.86 -12.69 -13.20
CA ASP A 29 -5.48 -12.86 -13.68
C ASP A 29 -5.07 -11.83 -14.75
N LYS A 30 -5.96 -10.91 -15.12
CA LYS A 30 -5.62 -9.87 -16.09
C LYS A 30 -4.91 -8.72 -15.37
N ASN A 31 -3.77 -8.31 -15.92
CA ASN A 31 -3.08 -7.12 -15.44
C ASN A 31 -3.97 -5.88 -15.57
N LEU A 32 -3.98 -5.05 -14.52
CA LEU A 32 -4.80 -3.84 -14.46
C LEU A 32 -4.52 -2.88 -15.62
N THR A 33 -3.26 -2.77 -16.05
CA THR A 33 -2.86 -1.89 -17.16
C THR A 33 -3.40 -2.36 -18.51
N HIS A 34 -3.83 -3.61 -18.63
CA HIS A 34 -4.41 -4.17 -19.85
C HIS A 34 -5.92 -3.95 -19.98
N ILE A 35 -6.56 -3.32 -18.98
CA ILE A 35 -7.97 -2.97 -19.01
C ILE A 35 -8.08 -1.51 -19.43
N THR A 36 -8.77 -1.26 -20.55
CA THR A 36 -8.81 0.06 -21.20
C THR A 36 -9.21 1.18 -20.25
N ASP A 37 -10.27 0.97 -19.45
CA ASP A 37 -10.76 2.00 -18.53
C ASP A 37 -9.76 2.30 -17.42
N ILE A 38 -9.12 1.26 -16.86
CA ILE A 38 -8.09 1.41 -15.83
C ILE A 38 -6.84 2.07 -16.42
N ALA A 39 -6.42 1.68 -17.62
CA ALA A 39 -5.31 2.30 -18.33
C ALA A 39 -5.56 3.79 -18.59
N ASN A 40 -6.80 4.16 -18.94
CA ASN A 40 -7.20 5.56 -19.11
C ASN A 40 -7.19 6.32 -17.78
N LEU A 41 -7.64 5.70 -16.68
CA LEU A 41 -7.55 6.27 -15.34
C LEU A 41 -6.10 6.51 -14.92
N ILE A 42 -5.21 5.53 -15.10
CA ILE A 42 -3.77 5.64 -14.83
C ILE A 42 -3.17 6.80 -15.64
N ARG A 43 -3.45 6.86 -16.95
CA ARG A 43 -2.97 7.96 -17.81
C ARG A 43 -3.46 9.33 -17.36
N ALA A 44 -4.72 9.45 -16.95
CA ALA A 44 -5.27 10.69 -16.44
C ALA A 44 -4.58 11.12 -15.12
N ASN A 45 -4.39 10.17 -14.19
CA ASN A 45 -3.67 10.41 -12.94
C ASN A 45 -2.24 10.89 -13.19
N ILE A 46 -1.50 10.25 -14.11
CA ILE A 46 -0.14 10.66 -14.48
C ILE A 46 -0.14 12.08 -15.04
N LYS A 47 -1.04 12.38 -16.00
CA LYS A 47 -1.14 13.72 -16.61
C LYS A 47 -1.42 14.81 -15.58
N ILE A 48 -2.35 14.57 -14.66
CA ILE A 48 -2.68 15.54 -13.59
C ILE A 48 -1.47 15.76 -12.68
N ASN A 49 -0.83 14.69 -12.20
CA ASN A 49 0.34 14.82 -11.33
C ASN A 49 1.49 15.55 -12.04
N MET A 50 1.79 15.22 -13.30
CA MET A 50 2.81 15.92 -14.08
C MET A 50 2.48 17.40 -14.28
N HIS A 51 1.21 17.73 -14.53
CA HIS A 51 0.77 19.12 -14.65
C HIS A 51 1.00 19.88 -13.33
N LEU A 52 0.66 19.29 -12.19
CA LEU A 52 0.84 19.90 -10.86
C LEU A 52 2.33 20.07 -10.50
N ILE A 53 3.17 19.07 -10.79
CA ILE A 53 4.63 19.17 -10.65
C ILE A 53 5.17 20.35 -11.46
N ASN A 54 4.81 20.42 -12.75
CA ASN A 54 5.28 21.48 -13.64
C ASN A 54 4.77 22.86 -13.23
N TYR A 55 3.53 22.95 -12.75
CA TYR A 55 2.96 24.20 -12.27
C TYR A 55 3.70 24.73 -11.05
N ASP A 56 3.94 23.86 -10.06
CA ASP A 56 4.68 24.20 -8.85
C ASP A 56 6.13 24.57 -9.17
N PHE A 57 6.80 23.77 -10.01
CA PHE A 57 8.13 24.05 -10.54
C PHE A 57 8.24 25.44 -11.17
N ASN A 58 7.36 25.75 -12.14
CA ASN A 58 7.39 27.02 -12.86
C ASN A 58 7.08 28.21 -11.95
N THR A 59 6.20 28.02 -10.97
CA THR A 59 5.86 29.06 -10.00
C THR A 59 7.06 29.40 -9.13
N ASN A 60 7.73 28.39 -8.58
CA ASN A 60 8.91 28.58 -7.74
C ASN A 60 10.09 29.14 -8.54
N TYR A 61 10.31 28.65 -9.76
CA TYR A 61 11.36 29.18 -10.65
C TYR A 61 11.20 30.68 -10.93
N LYS A 62 9.97 31.14 -11.21
CA LYS A 62 9.68 32.58 -11.43
C LYS A 62 9.98 33.41 -10.18
N LEU A 63 9.54 32.95 -9.00
CA LEU A 63 9.80 33.62 -7.72
C LEU A 63 11.30 33.73 -7.44
N MET A 64 12.07 32.69 -7.76
CA MET A 64 13.51 32.69 -7.56
C MET A 64 14.24 33.66 -8.49
N ASN A 65 13.89 33.70 -9.78
CA ASN A 65 14.48 34.65 -10.73
C ASN A 65 14.16 36.12 -10.41
N GLN A 66 13.09 36.38 -9.65
CA GLN A 66 12.78 37.72 -9.17
C GLN A 66 13.56 38.10 -7.91
N THR A 67 14.04 37.13 -7.14
CA THR A 67 14.57 37.35 -5.77
C THR A 67 16.10 37.21 -5.66
N TYR A 68 16.76 36.44 -6.54
CA TYR A 68 18.18 36.12 -6.44
C TYR A 68 18.98 36.54 -7.68
N SER A 69 20.26 36.92 -7.49
CA SER A 69 21.22 37.05 -8.60
C SER A 69 21.48 35.69 -9.27
N GLN A 70 21.81 35.73 -10.56
CA GLN A 70 21.99 34.56 -11.46
C GLN A 70 22.98 33.48 -10.98
N ASP A 71 23.74 33.71 -9.90
CA ASP A 71 24.83 32.83 -9.44
C ASP A 71 24.41 31.71 -8.46
N LYS A 72 23.13 31.65 -8.03
CA LYS A 72 22.68 30.59 -7.11
C LYS A 72 22.30 29.32 -7.87
N PHE A 73 23.12 28.27 -7.75
CA PHE A 73 22.74 26.92 -8.19
C PHE A 73 21.62 26.35 -7.32
N VAL A 74 20.49 26.02 -7.95
CA VAL A 74 19.31 25.42 -7.31
C VAL A 74 19.12 24.03 -7.88
N LYS A 75 18.85 23.03 -7.04
CA LYS A 75 18.58 21.69 -7.54
C LYS A 75 17.14 21.59 -8.02
N TYR A 76 16.91 20.82 -9.08
CA TYR A 76 15.59 20.65 -9.68
C TYR A 76 14.50 20.23 -8.67
N TYR A 77 14.84 19.35 -7.72
CA TYR A 77 13.92 18.89 -6.68
C TYR A 77 13.66 19.92 -5.57
N ASP A 78 14.43 21.01 -5.50
CA ASP A 78 14.14 22.12 -4.57
C ASP A 78 13.06 23.05 -5.13
N LEU A 79 12.79 22.97 -6.45
CA LEU A 79 11.86 23.83 -7.17
C LEU A 79 10.44 23.27 -7.21
N SER A 80 10.21 22.00 -6.92
CA SER A 80 8.87 21.47 -6.70
C SER A 80 8.77 20.76 -5.36
N LYS A 81 7.88 21.25 -4.52
CA LYS A 81 7.49 20.65 -3.24
C LYS A 81 6.23 19.80 -3.37
N TYR A 82 5.57 19.84 -4.53
CA TYR A 82 4.44 18.97 -4.83
C TYR A 82 4.86 17.49 -4.73
N ASN A 83 4.19 16.77 -3.83
CA ASN A 83 4.38 15.33 -3.66
C ASN A 83 3.27 14.60 -4.43
N PRO A 84 3.57 13.90 -5.53
CA PRO A 84 2.56 13.25 -6.36
C PRO A 84 2.04 11.95 -5.74
N CYS A 85 0.73 11.71 -5.84
CA CYS A 85 0.14 10.39 -5.67
C CYS A 85 0.00 9.72 -7.05
N PHE A 86 1.03 8.97 -7.45
CA PHE A 86 0.94 8.16 -8.66
C PHE A 86 0.20 6.86 -8.41
N PHE A 87 -0.77 6.56 -9.28
CA PHE A 87 -1.45 5.29 -9.33
C PHE A 87 -0.72 4.40 -10.35
N ASN A 88 0.29 3.66 -9.90
CA ASN A 88 1.14 2.86 -10.79
C ASN A 88 1.57 1.55 -10.13
N TYR A 89 0.70 0.55 -10.17
CA TYR A 89 1.09 -0.82 -9.85
C TYR A 89 0.87 -1.69 -11.07
N ASP A 90 1.96 -2.31 -11.51
CA ASP A 90 1.97 -3.36 -12.52
C ASP A 90 1.63 -4.68 -11.82
N CYS A 91 0.33 -4.97 -11.71
CA CYS A 91 -0.20 -6.12 -10.99
C CYS A 91 -1.45 -6.65 -11.69
N THR A 92 -1.76 -7.92 -11.46
CA THR A 92 -3.09 -8.50 -11.67
C THR A 92 -4.05 -8.07 -10.55
N PHE A 93 -5.35 -8.25 -10.76
CA PHE A 93 -6.34 -8.03 -9.69
C PHE A 93 -6.07 -8.88 -8.46
N SER A 94 -5.72 -10.15 -8.66
CA SER A 94 -5.38 -11.06 -7.57
C SER A 94 -4.21 -10.52 -6.76
N GLU A 95 -3.09 -10.16 -7.41
CA GLU A 95 -1.91 -9.63 -6.73
C GLU A 95 -2.19 -8.32 -6.00
N CYS A 96 -2.87 -7.37 -6.64
CA CYS A 96 -3.20 -6.10 -5.99
C CYS A 96 -4.20 -6.26 -4.83
N SER A 97 -5.07 -7.27 -4.88
CA SER A 97 -5.95 -7.64 -3.76
C SER A 97 -5.15 -8.23 -2.59
N GLU A 98 -4.21 -9.13 -2.86
CA GLU A 98 -3.30 -9.69 -1.85
C GLU A 98 -2.47 -8.58 -1.17
N MET A 99 -1.89 -7.68 -1.98
CA MET A 99 -1.14 -6.51 -1.48
C MET A 99 -2.02 -5.64 -0.59
N LYS A 100 -3.26 -5.35 -1.01
CA LYS A 100 -4.21 -4.57 -0.20
C LYS A 100 -4.46 -5.23 1.16
N HIS A 101 -4.76 -6.53 1.18
CA HIS A 101 -5.05 -7.24 2.43
C HIS A 101 -3.84 -7.27 3.37
N LEU A 102 -2.62 -7.43 2.84
CA LEU A 102 -1.40 -7.32 3.64
C LEU A 102 -1.24 -5.90 4.20
N TYR A 103 -1.42 -4.87 3.39
CA TYR A 103 -1.36 -3.48 3.84
C TYR A 103 -2.35 -3.20 4.98
N GLU A 104 -3.62 -3.59 4.81
CA GLU A 104 -4.67 -3.41 5.83
C GLU A 104 -4.33 -4.18 7.11
N TYR A 105 -3.84 -5.42 7.00
CA TYR A 105 -3.38 -6.19 8.15
C TYR A 105 -2.28 -5.47 8.93
N PHE A 106 -1.22 -4.97 8.28
CA PHE A 106 -0.16 -4.26 9.00
C PHE A 106 -0.65 -2.97 9.64
N LYS A 107 -1.56 -2.24 8.97
CA LYS A 107 -2.13 -1.00 9.50
C LYS A 107 -3.03 -1.22 10.70
N ASP A 108 -3.80 -2.30 10.69
CA ASP A 108 -4.82 -2.60 11.69
C ASP A 108 -4.40 -3.73 12.64
N TYR A 109 -3.12 -4.13 12.64
CA TYR A 109 -2.62 -5.31 13.36
C TYR A 109 -3.07 -5.37 14.83
N GLU A 110 -2.89 -4.28 15.58
CA GLU A 110 -3.26 -4.23 17.00
C GLU A 110 -4.77 -4.42 17.18
N THR A 111 -5.58 -3.76 16.33
CA THR A 111 -7.03 -3.88 16.36
C THR A 111 -7.48 -5.29 15.99
N ILE A 112 -6.82 -5.94 15.04
CA ILE A 112 -7.11 -7.32 14.65
C ILE A 112 -6.80 -8.25 15.83
N LYS A 113 -5.60 -8.12 16.40
CA LYS A 113 -5.12 -8.92 17.54
C LYS A 113 -6.06 -8.82 18.75
N GLU A 114 -6.51 -7.62 19.10
CA GLU A 114 -7.45 -7.40 20.22
C GLU A 114 -8.85 -7.97 19.98
N LYS A 115 -9.27 -8.07 18.72
CA LYS A 115 -10.62 -8.54 18.37
C LYS A 115 -10.74 -10.04 18.19
N ILE A 116 -9.62 -10.77 18.18
CA ILE A 116 -9.64 -12.23 18.15
C ILE A 116 -10.27 -12.73 19.46
N ASN A 117 -11.39 -13.43 19.34
CA ASN A 117 -12.03 -14.07 20.48
C ASN A 117 -11.50 -15.50 20.66
N CYS A 118 -10.57 -15.69 21.61
CA CYS A 118 -10.01 -17.01 21.90
C CYS A 118 -11.08 -18.04 22.32
N GLY A 119 -12.20 -17.62 22.92
CA GLY A 119 -13.29 -18.53 23.30
C GLY A 119 -14.07 -19.11 22.11
N GLN A 120 -13.95 -18.50 20.93
CA GLN A 120 -14.50 -19.05 19.68
C GLN A 120 -13.47 -19.90 18.91
N GLY A 121 -12.20 -19.92 19.36
CA GLY A 121 -11.10 -20.66 18.73
C GLY A 121 -11.09 -20.50 17.22
N ARG A 122 -11.16 -21.62 16.50
CA ARG A 122 -11.12 -21.68 15.03
C ARG A 122 -12.34 -21.06 14.32
N ASP A 123 -13.43 -20.84 15.03
CA ASP A 123 -14.64 -20.28 14.44
C ASP A 123 -14.68 -18.75 14.43
N ASP A 124 -13.79 -18.10 15.18
CA ASP A 124 -13.65 -16.65 15.21
C ASP A 124 -13.35 -16.07 13.82
N LYS A 125 -14.06 -15.00 13.47
CA LYS A 125 -13.92 -14.36 12.15
C LYS A 125 -12.56 -13.67 11.95
N TYR A 126 -11.98 -13.12 13.01
CA TYR A 126 -10.66 -12.48 12.96
C TYR A 126 -9.56 -13.53 12.90
N PHE A 127 -9.75 -14.69 13.55
CA PHE A 127 -8.89 -15.85 13.36
C PHE A 127 -8.93 -16.36 11.92
N LYS A 128 -10.12 -16.57 11.33
CA LYS A 128 -10.29 -16.96 9.93
C LYS A 128 -9.58 -15.98 8.98
N TYR A 129 -9.75 -14.67 9.21
CA TYR A 129 -9.03 -13.64 8.46
C TYR A 129 -7.51 -13.71 8.68
N THR A 130 -7.04 -13.86 9.92
CA THR A 130 -5.61 -13.96 10.25
C THR A 130 -4.96 -15.17 9.58
N LYS A 131 -5.67 -16.31 9.52
CA LYS A 131 -5.21 -17.51 8.81
C LYS A 131 -5.07 -17.27 7.30
N TYR A 132 -6.03 -16.57 6.70
CA TYR A 132 -5.93 -16.12 5.31
C TYR A 132 -4.74 -15.17 5.10
N ILE A 133 -4.56 -14.18 5.98
CA ILE A 133 -3.39 -13.29 5.91
C ILE A 133 -2.07 -14.07 6.09
N SER A 134 -2.06 -15.11 6.90
CA SER A 134 -0.87 -15.96 7.10
C SER A 134 -0.38 -16.61 5.82
N SER A 135 -1.29 -17.08 4.97
CA SER A 135 -0.91 -17.65 3.67
C SER A 135 -0.33 -16.58 2.73
N LEU A 136 -0.95 -15.38 2.69
CA LEU A 136 -0.42 -14.26 1.92
C LEU A 136 0.95 -13.81 2.44
N TYR A 137 1.09 -13.66 3.75
CA TYR A 137 2.34 -13.23 4.37
C TYR A 137 3.46 -14.18 3.99
N ASN A 138 3.24 -15.50 4.09
CA ASN A 138 4.24 -16.49 3.70
C ASN A 138 4.60 -16.42 2.20
N LYS A 139 3.61 -16.21 1.32
CA LYS A 139 3.84 -16.04 -0.12
C LYS A 139 4.76 -14.85 -0.44
N HIS A 140 4.58 -13.73 0.26
CA HIS A 140 5.31 -12.48 -0.02
C HIS A 140 6.58 -12.29 0.82
N LYS A 141 6.69 -12.94 1.99
CA LYS A 141 7.76 -12.72 2.98
C LYS A 141 9.15 -12.92 2.39
N GLU A 142 9.37 -14.00 1.65
CA GLU A 142 10.70 -14.29 1.10
C GLU A 142 11.20 -13.16 0.20
N TYR A 143 10.38 -12.76 -0.78
CA TYR A 143 10.73 -11.68 -1.70
C TYR A 143 10.84 -10.32 -1.00
N CYS A 144 9.88 -9.99 -0.13
CA CYS A 144 9.81 -8.69 0.51
C CYS A 144 10.81 -8.48 1.65
N CYS A 145 11.26 -9.55 2.33
CA CYS A 145 12.17 -9.45 3.47
C CYS A 145 13.64 -9.73 3.13
N SER A 146 13.94 -10.47 2.06
CA SER A 146 15.32 -10.83 1.70
C SER A 146 16.21 -9.62 1.39
N TRP A 147 15.63 -8.51 0.91
CA TRP A 147 16.36 -7.28 0.58
C TRP A 147 16.04 -6.13 1.53
N GLY A 148 15.46 -6.47 2.70
CA GLY A 148 14.73 -5.54 3.56
C GLY A 148 13.44 -5.06 2.89
N ALA A 149 12.44 -4.64 3.68
CA ALA A 149 11.12 -4.17 3.21
C ALA A 149 11.12 -3.01 2.19
N LYS A 150 12.28 -2.62 1.66
CA LYS A 150 12.49 -1.68 0.56
C LYS A 150 11.90 -2.16 -0.78
N ILE A 151 11.78 -3.47 -0.99
CA ILE A 151 11.21 -4.01 -2.25
C ILE A 151 9.68 -3.91 -2.28
N CYS A 152 9.02 -4.12 -1.14
CA CYS A 152 7.56 -4.10 -1.03
C CYS A 152 7.06 -2.99 -0.09
N PRO A 153 7.57 -1.75 -0.21
CA PRO A 153 7.51 -0.79 0.88
C PRO A 153 6.10 -0.19 1.07
N ASP A 154 5.17 -0.50 0.17
CA ASP A 154 3.81 0.03 0.17
C ASP A 154 2.79 -0.92 0.79
N TYR A 155 3.10 -2.22 0.93
CA TYR A 155 2.14 -3.19 1.47
C TYR A 155 2.71 -4.18 2.47
N PHE A 156 4.01 -4.47 2.40
CA PHE A 156 4.68 -5.34 3.37
C PHE A 156 5.47 -4.47 4.34
N LEU A 157 4.77 -3.91 5.34
CA LEU A 157 5.28 -2.78 6.11
C LEU A 157 6.35 -3.18 7.14
N SER A 158 6.40 -4.45 7.56
CA SER A 158 7.37 -4.93 8.53
C SER A 158 7.69 -6.41 8.35
N CYS A 159 8.97 -6.75 8.44
CA CYS A 159 9.46 -8.13 8.54
C CYS A 159 9.73 -8.54 9.99
N HIS A 160 9.44 -7.65 10.96
CA HIS A 160 9.64 -7.95 12.36
C HIS A 160 8.67 -9.05 12.80
N GLU A 161 9.19 -10.02 13.53
CA GLU A 161 8.45 -11.21 13.95
C GLU A 161 7.20 -10.92 14.80
N TYR A 162 7.13 -9.75 15.43
CA TYR A 162 5.95 -9.24 16.13
C TYR A 162 4.72 -9.20 15.22
N TYR A 163 4.90 -8.77 13.97
CA TYR A 163 3.81 -8.67 12.99
C TYR A 163 3.58 -9.96 12.21
N ASP A 164 4.28 -11.06 12.54
CA ASP A 164 4.13 -12.32 11.82
C ASP A 164 2.78 -12.99 12.18
N PRO A 165 1.81 -13.08 11.25
CA PRO A 165 0.49 -13.65 11.52
C PRO A 165 0.56 -15.12 11.91
N ASN A 166 1.60 -15.86 11.50
CA ASN A 166 1.75 -17.27 11.87
C ASN A 166 1.88 -17.42 13.40
N LYS A 167 2.47 -16.43 14.09
CA LYS A 167 2.57 -16.46 15.56
C LYS A 167 1.20 -16.37 16.23
N LEU A 168 0.31 -15.53 15.69
CA LEU A 168 -1.07 -15.42 16.17
C LEU A 168 -1.83 -16.72 15.90
N VAL A 169 -1.70 -17.27 14.68
CA VAL A 169 -2.36 -18.53 14.31
C VAL A 169 -1.90 -19.68 15.20
N SER A 170 -0.60 -19.86 15.40
CA SER A 170 -0.06 -20.96 16.20
C SER A 170 -0.47 -20.88 17.67
N ALA A 171 -0.53 -19.69 18.27
CA ALA A 171 -0.95 -19.52 19.66
C ALA A 171 -2.40 -19.99 19.89
N ILE A 172 -3.29 -19.67 18.95
CA ILE A 172 -4.72 -20.05 19.04
C ILE A 172 -4.89 -21.54 18.75
N GLU A 173 -4.19 -22.07 17.75
CA GLU A 173 -4.26 -23.50 17.44
C GLU A 173 -3.65 -24.40 18.53
N SER A 174 -2.70 -23.88 19.33
CA SER A 174 -2.16 -24.60 20.50
C SER A 174 -3.08 -24.58 21.71
N ASP A 175 -3.79 -23.48 21.97
CA ASP A 175 -4.74 -23.39 23.10
C ASP A 175 -5.96 -24.32 22.92
N ASP A 176 -6.31 -24.65 21.67
CA ASP A 176 -7.36 -25.61 21.32
C ASP A 176 -6.96 -27.09 21.52
N THR A 177 -5.70 -27.38 21.90
CA THR A 177 -5.31 -28.76 22.23
C THR A 177 -5.74 -29.10 23.66
N PRO A 178 -6.59 -30.13 23.89
CA PRO A 178 -6.91 -30.56 25.24
C PRO A 178 -5.65 -31.12 25.89
N THR A 179 -5.17 -30.47 26.96
CA THR A 179 -4.24 -31.09 27.92
C THR A 179 -4.92 -32.20 28.70
#